data_AF-A0A656JP35-F1
#
_entry.id   AF-A0A656JP35-F1
#
_cell.length_a   1.000
_cell.length_b   1.000
_cell.length_c   1.000
_cell.angle_alpha   90.00
_cell.angle_beta   90.00
_cell.angle_gamma   90.00
#
_symmetry.space_group_name_H-M   'P 1'
#
loop_
_entity.id
_entity.type
_entity.pdbx_description
1 polymer ?
#
loop_
_entity_poly.entity_id
_entity_poly.type
_entity_poly.pdbx_seq_one_letter_code
_entity_poly.pdbx_strand_id
1 'polypeptide(L)' 'ARVLILGAGVAGLQAIATAKRLGAVVEGSDVRPAVKEQIESLGAKFIDVPYETDEERECAEGVGGYARPM' A
#
# COMPACT_ATOMS: atom_id res chain seq x y z
N ALA A 1 -8.15 -9.18 -15.56
CA ALA A 1 -6.95 -9.71 -14.86
C ALA A 1 -7.01 -9.34 -13.38
N ARG A 2 -6.34 -10.10 -12.50
CA ARG A 2 -6.15 -9.74 -11.08
C ARG A 2 -4.70 -9.33 -10.87
N VAL A 3 -4.48 -8.20 -10.20
CA VAL A 3 -3.14 -7.61 -9.97
C VAL A 3 -2.98 -7.31 -8.49
N LEU A 4 -1.87 -7.77 -7.91
CA LEU A 4 -1.45 -7.43 -6.56
C LEU A 4 -0.25 -6.48 -6.65
N ILE A 5 -0.29 -5.36 -5.91
CA ILE A 5 0.81 -4.40 -5.82
C ILE A 5 1.26 -4.32 -4.36
N LEU A 6 2.53 -4.65 -4.12
CA LEU A 6 3.16 -4.60 -2.81
C LEU A 6 4.06 -3.37 -2.74
N GLY A 7 3.74 -2.45 -1.84
CA GLY A 7 4.33 -1.12 -1.75
C GLY A 7 3.57 -0.09 -2.61
N ALA A 8 3.07 0.95 -1.96
CA ALA A 8 2.30 2.03 -2.57
C ALA A 8 2.93 3.40 -2.25
N GLY A 9 4.22 3.53 -2.56
CA GLY A 9 4.84 4.82 -2.85
C GLY A 9 4.41 5.37 -4.23
N VAL A 10 5.13 6.36 -4.76
CA VAL A 10 4.80 7.01 -6.04
C VAL A 10 4.62 6.00 -7.19
N ALA A 11 5.54 5.05 -7.33
CA ALA A 11 5.48 4.03 -8.38
C ALA A 11 4.29 3.07 -8.18
N GLY A 12 4.06 2.63 -6.95
CA GLY A 12 2.96 1.71 -6.63
C GLY A 12 1.59 2.33 -6.89
N LEU A 13 1.38 3.58 -6.47
CA LEU A 13 0.13 4.30 -6.74
C LEU A 13 -0.09 4.52 -8.25
N GLN A 14 0.96 4.81 -9.02
CA GLN A 14 0.85 4.89 -10.49
C GLN A 14 0.52 3.55 -11.14
N ALA A 15 1.11 2.46 -10.64
CA ALA A 15 0.80 1.10 -11.10
C ALA A 15 -0.66 0.74 -10.79
N ILE A 16 -1.16 1.06 -9.59
CA ILE A 16 -2.56 0.86 -9.20
C ILE A 16 -3.48 1.60 -10.17
N ALA A 17 -3.29 2.91 -10.33
CA ALA A 17 -4.12 3.73 -11.19
C ALA A 17 -4.13 3.22 -12.64
N THR A 18 -2.98 2.80 -13.15
CA THR A 18 -2.85 2.29 -14.52
C THR A 18 -3.54 0.93 -14.68
N ALA A 19 -3.30 -0.01 -13.78
CA ALA A 19 -3.96 -1.32 -13.83
C ALA A 19 -5.49 -1.21 -13.70
N LYS A 20 -5.98 -0.32 -12.83
CA LYS A 20 -7.41 0.00 -12.71
C LYS A 20 -8.00 0.58 -14.00
N ARG A 21 -7.31 1.53 -14.65
CA ARG A 21 -7.72 2.08 -15.96
C ARG A 21 -7.80 1.03 -17.07
N LEU A 22 -6.94 0.01 -17.02
CA LEU A 22 -6.96 -1.14 -17.93
C LEU A 22 -8.05 -2.17 -17.58
N GLY A 23 -8.88 -1.93 -16.56
CA GLY A 23 -9.99 -2.80 -16.17
C GLY A 23 -9.59 -3.98 -15.29
N ALA A 24 -8.40 -3.98 -14.69
CA ALA A 24 -8.01 -5.02 -13.74
C ALA A 24 -8.76 -4.89 -12.40
N VAL A 25 -8.95 -6.04 -11.73
CA VAL A 25 -9.24 -6.07 -10.30
C VAL A 25 -7.90 -5.93 -9.59
N VAL A 26 -7.72 -4.85 -8.84
CA VAL A 26 -6.45 -4.49 -8.23
C VAL A 26 -6.58 -4.54 -6.71
N GLU A 27 -5.64 -5.21 -6.09
CA GLU A 27 -5.46 -5.25 -4.64
C GLU A 27 -4.08 -4.67 -4.33
N GLY A 28 -3.97 -3.86 -3.28
CA GLY A 28 -2.74 -3.16 -2.92
C GLY A 28 -2.44 -3.30 -1.44
N SER A 29 -1.16 -3.42 -1.09
CA SER A 29 -0.68 -3.49 0.28
C SER A 29 0.51 -2.57 0.47
N ASP A 30 0.62 -1.94 1.63
CA ASP A 30 1.77 -1.18 2.07
C ASP A 30 1.85 -1.33 3.59
N VAL A 31 3.06 -1.39 4.15
CA VAL A 31 3.25 -1.47 5.60
C VAL A 31 2.82 -0.19 6.30
N ARG A 32 2.71 0.95 5.59
CA ARG A 32 2.30 2.23 6.17
C ARG A 32 0.77 2.34 6.23
N PRO A 33 0.18 2.61 7.41
CA PRO A 33 -1.27 2.73 7.54
C PRO A 33 -1.82 3.95 6.80
N ALA A 34 -1.04 5.02 6.68
CA ALA A 34 -1.43 6.26 5.98
C ALA A 34 -1.68 6.07 4.47
N VAL A 35 -1.19 4.98 3.88
CA VAL A 35 -1.30 4.71 2.44
C VAL A 35 -2.61 4.02 2.06
N LYS A 36 -3.34 3.48 3.05
CA LYS A 36 -4.63 2.83 2.86
C LYS A 36 -5.62 3.70 2.08
N GLU A 37 -5.84 4.93 2.54
CA GLU A 37 -6.78 5.86 1.92
C GLU A 37 -6.36 6.20 0.48
N GLN A 38 -5.04 6.30 0.22
CA GLN A 38 -4.51 6.57 -1.11
C GLN A 38 -4.80 5.41 -2.08
N ILE A 39 -4.60 4.15 -1.65
CA ILE A 39 -4.92 2.96 -2.46
C ILE A 39 -6.43 2.89 -2.75
N GLU A 40 -7.26 3.09 -1.73
CA GLU A 40 -8.72 3.03 -1.85
C GLU A 40 -9.27 4.16 -2.73
N SER A 41 -8.69 5.37 -2.66
CA SER A 41 -9.06 6.50 -3.53
C SER A 41 -8.85 6.24 -5.03
N LEU A 42 -7.94 5.33 -5.37
CA LEU A 42 -7.70 4.88 -6.75
C LEU A 42 -8.60 3.70 -7.15
N GLY A 43 -9.50 3.25 -6.26
CA GLY A 43 -10.46 2.18 -6.49
C GLY A 43 -9.87 0.77 -6.40
N ALA A 44 -8.70 0.61 -5.80
CA ALA A 44 -8.14 -0.70 -5.44
C ALA A 44 -8.57 -1.11 -4.03
N LYS A 45 -8.56 -2.42 -3.75
CA LYS A 45 -8.82 -2.94 -2.40
C LYS A 45 -7.53 -2.92 -1.58
N PHE A 46 -7.56 -2.32 -0.39
CA PHE A 46 -6.43 -2.41 0.53
C PHE A 46 -6.36 -3.79 1.20
N ILE A 47 -5.16 -4.35 1.26
CA ILE A 47 -4.82 -5.53 2.05
C ILE A 47 -4.03 -5.06 3.25
N ASP A 48 -4.63 -5.25 4.43
CA ASP A 48 -4.03 -4.88 5.71
C ASP A 48 -2.80 -5.72 6.01
N VAL A 49 -1.79 -5.09 6.60
CA VAL A 49 -0.56 -5.74 7.08
C VAL A 49 -0.62 -5.71 8.60
N PRO A 50 -0.87 -6.85 9.25
CA PRO A 50 -0.91 -6.89 10.71
C PRO A 50 0.49 -6.64 11.28
N TYR A 51 0.55 -5.93 12.41
CA TYR A 51 1.75 -5.81 13.24
C TYR A 51 1.63 -6.80 14.39
N GLU A 52 2.68 -7.58 14.65
CA GLU A 52 2.76 -8.50 15.78
C GLU A 52 3.41 -7.83 17.00
N THR A 53 4.22 -6.79 16.77
CA THR A 53 4.96 -6.05 17.81
C THR A 53 4.83 -4.53 17.67
N ASP A 54 5.06 -3.82 18.78
CA ASP A 54 5.11 -2.34 18.76
C ASP A 54 6.29 -1.82 17.93
N GLU A 55 7.40 -2.57 17.86
CA GLU A 55 8.57 -2.22 17.05
C GLU A 55 8.26 -2.24 15.55
N GLU A 56 7.51 -3.24 15.07
CA GLU A 56 7.05 -3.29 13.67
C GLU A 56 6.15 -2.10 13.32
N ARG A 57 5.29 -1.69 14.26
CA ARG A 57 4.43 -0.51 14.09
C ARG A 57 5.23 0.78 14.01
N GLU A 58 6.25 0.95 14.85
CA GLU A 58 7.17 2.09 14.79
C GLU A 58 8.02 2.09 13.51
N CYS A 59 8.43 0.92 13.03
CA CYS A 59 9.11 0.77 11.75
C CYS A 59 8.22 1.17 10.58
N ALA A 60 6.93 0.85 10.61
CA ALA A 60 5.98 1.24 9.58
C ALA A 60 5.80 2.75 9.46
N GLU A 61 5.68 3.49 10.57
CA GLU A 61 5.50 4.94 10.54
C GLU A 61 6.79 5.68 10.14
N GLY A 62 7.92 5.26 10.73
CA GLY A 62 9.25 5.82 10.50
C GLY A 62 9.31 7.36 10.47
N VAL A 63 10.31 7.92 9.78
CA VAL A 63 10.53 9.38 9.73
C VAL A 63 10.20 9.91 8.33
N GLY A 64 9.47 11.03 8.27
CA GLY A 64 9.12 11.68 7.00
C GLY A 64 8.15 10.88 6.14
N GLY A 65 7.41 9.92 6.71
CA GLY A 65 6.45 9.08 6.00
C GLY A 65 7.06 7.86 5.29
N TYR A 66 8.30 7.49 5.63
CA TYR A 66 8.99 6.31 5.11
C TYR A 66 9.06 5.22 6.16
N ALA A 67 8.74 3.99 5.76
CA ALA A 67 8.94 2.82 6.59
C ALA A 67 10.44 2.46 6.72
N ARG A 68 10.79 1.83 7.84
CA ARG A 68 12.12 1.27 8.14
C ARG A 68 12.10 -0.26 7.99
N PRO A 69 13.28 -0.91 7.85
CA PRO A 69 13.37 -2.37 7.86
C PRO A 69 12.79 -2.94 9.16
N MET A 70 12.02 -4.02 9.02
CA MET A 70 11.41 -4.83 10.08
C MET A 70 11.72 -6.30 9.82
#